data_AF-A0A6P7J6C6-F1
#
_entry.id   AF-A0A6P7J6C6-F1
#
_cell.length_a   1.000
_cell.length_b   1.000
_cell.length_c   1.000
_cell.angle_alpha   90.00
_cell.angle_beta   90.00
_cell.angle_gamma   90.00
#
_symmetry.space_group_name_H-M   'P 1'
#
loop_
_entity.id
_entity.type
_entity.pdbx_description
1 polymer ?
#
loop_
_entity_poly.entity_id
_entity_poly.type
_entity_poly.pdbx_seq_one_letter_code
_entity_poly.pdbx_strand_id
1 'polypeptide(L)'
;MTVEYRASTMTTMDIEDSKVAYKQFFGDGSKLHYSVYVLRNSPLKVATVCLGLLCVLLLAAVIGQSVHHQNVDKEHQNNLTTMNKEKETLQEKLKDVQKEKKDIELSRNQLQERNTLLSKRMDQAQTNINILREQTNKLKVSESQLQTGNAALSKELAQLKTTQSQLETNANASIIAKNMLQTQYDAVVKKKNELQANYDSATNEKHNLQNQFNNVTRAKEQLQISYNNLIQKVEHLEEKVNFSTGQKDQILKNHQNLTVAQDTLKEAYVILKQAENDLQASYAALVKEKDELESRVENITAERDLLRVKNDNVTAERDLLLVRLNTAIQAKKCPTGWRKFGISCYFTSSSKKTWNLSREYCRSKGADLAIIKSQEEMTFINGLYSSDKEVWIGLTDGGVEGQWKWVDGTPLTLTFWGKGQPNSYDGRNQDCVEFWHRASGSGDWNDENCNIEQNWICMM
;
A
#
# COMPACT_ATOMS: atom_id res chain seq x y z
N MET A 1 -95.38 93.98 -65.39
CA MET A 1 -96.76 93.60 -65.74
C MET A 1 -97.69 94.23 -64.69
N THR A 2 -98.85 94.71 -65.14
CA THR A 2 -100.21 94.56 -64.54
C THR A 2 -100.37 93.98 -63.12
N VAL A 3 -101.36 94.36 -62.27
CA VAL A 3 -102.35 95.48 -62.23
C VAL A 3 -103.16 95.38 -60.89
N GLU A 4 -104.07 96.34 -60.57
CA GLU A 4 -105.14 96.24 -59.51
C GLU A 4 -104.74 96.23 -58.00
N TYR A 5 -105.57 96.63 -56.99
CA TYR A 5 -106.91 97.28 -56.95
C TYR A 5 -107.22 97.99 -55.59
N ARG A 6 -108.15 98.97 -55.60
CA ARG A 6 -109.11 99.41 -54.52
C ARG A 6 -108.60 100.15 -53.26
N ALA A 7 -109.40 100.98 -52.55
CA ALA A 7 -110.62 101.75 -52.87
C ALA A 7 -111.02 102.72 -51.71
N SER A 8 -112.09 103.51 -51.93
CA SER A 8 -112.88 104.33 -50.96
C SER A 8 -112.26 105.67 -50.50
N THR A 9 -112.74 106.86 -50.90
CA THR A 9 -114.02 107.58 -50.60
C THR A 9 -114.10 108.11 -49.15
N MET A 10 -114.59 109.33 -48.85
CA MET A 10 -115.22 110.43 -49.63
C MET A 10 -114.82 111.80 -48.98
N THR A 11 -115.42 113.01 -49.12
CA THR A 11 -116.67 113.60 -49.68
C THR A 11 -116.37 115.09 -50.00
N THR A 12 -116.51 115.61 -51.23
CA THR A 12 -117.63 116.44 -51.78
C THR A 12 -117.88 117.86 -51.21
N MET A 13 -118.13 118.81 -52.13
CA MET A 13 -119.18 119.86 -52.07
C MET A 13 -118.99 121.11 -51.15
N ASP A 14 -119.50 122.32 -51.47
CA ASP A 14 -119.97 122.94 -52.74
C ASP A 14 -120.27 124.46 -52.54
N ILE A 15 -120.83 125.17 -53.54
CA ILE A 15 -121.91 126.20 -53.43
C ILE A 15 -121.64 127.50 -52.60
N GLU A 16 -122.06 128.72 -53.00
CA GLU A 16 -122.58 129.27 -54.27
C GLU A 16 -122.76 130.82 -54.18
N ASP A 17 -122.97 131.43 -55.34
CA ASP A 17 -123.93 132.51 -55.66
C ASP A 17 -123.97 133.92 -54.99
N SER A 18 -124.55 134.84 -55.77
CA SER A 18 -125.41 135.97 -55.37
C SER A 18 -124.83 137.28 -54.82
N LYS A 19 -125.38 138.47 -55.19
CA LYS A 19 -126.29 138.90 -56.31
C LYS A 19 -126.48 140.44 -56.20
N VAL A 20 -126.81 141.14 -57.31
CA VAL A 20 -127.71 142.35 -57.34
C VAL A 20 -127.18 143.62 -56.61
N ALA A 21 -127.57 144.88 -56.87
CA ALA A 21 -128.02 145.66 -58.04
C ALA A 21 -127.83 147.17 -57.67
N TYR A 22 -127.43 148.11 -58.55
CA TYR A 22 -128.18 148.76 -59.64
C TYR A 22 -129.35 149.68 -59.16
N LYS A 23 -129.34 150.98 -59.58
CA LYS A 23 -130.45 151.99 -59.49
C LYS A 23 -130.81 152.48 -58.06
N GLN A 24 -131.58 153.55 -57.81
CA GLN A 24 -132.13 154.70 -58.60
C GLN A 24 -132.09 155.94 -57.66
N PHE A 25 -131.81 157.19 -58.06
CA PHE A 25 -132.56 158.15 -58.90
C PHE A 25 -133.86 158.71 -58.25
N PHE A 26 -134.04 160.04 -58.28
CA PHE A 26 -135.21 160.84 -57.89
C PHE A 26 -135.47 161.03 -56.37
N GLY A 27 -136.33 162.01 -56.03
CA GLY A 27 -136.58 162.49 -54.66
C GLY A 27 -135.67 163.68 -54.29
N ASP A 28 -135.71 164.81 -55.00
CA ASP A 28 -136.82 165.78 -55.13
C ASP A 28 -137.22 166.45 -53.80
N GLY A 29 -137.28 167.79 -53.86
CA GLY A 29 -138.25 168.58 -53.13
C GLY A 29 -138.01 168.84 -51.65
N SER A 30 -138.21 170.12 -51.29
CA SER A 30 -138.58 170.53 -49.92
C SER A 30 -137.44 170.43 -48.88
N LYS A 31 -137.49 171.10 -47.73
CA LYS A 31 -138.36 172.19 -47.22
C LYS A 31 -137.70 172.72 -45.94
N LEU A 32 -138.09 173.92 -45.51
CA LEU A 32 -137.96 174.40 -44.13
C LEU A 32 -136.49 174.59 -43.62
N HIS A 33 -136.19 175.50 -42.70
CA HIS A 33 -136.87 176.74 -42.29
C HIS A 33 -135.92 177.59 -41.43
N TYR A 34 -136.13 178.91 -41.38
CA TYR A 34 -135.91 179.78 -40.20
C TYR A 34 -134.46 179.97 -39.67
N SER A 35 -134.07 181.08 -39.03
CA SER A 35 -134.77 182.34 -38.71
C SER A 35 -133.79 183.54 -38.89
N VAL A 36 -134.15 184.65 -39.57
CA VAL A 36 -134.72 185.93 -39.01
C VAL A 36 -133.65 186.82 -38.34
N TYR A 37 -133.37 188.09 -38.75
CA TYR A 37 -133.99 189.04 -39.71
C TYR A 37 -132.88 189.79 -40.55
N VAL A 38 -132.80 191.06 -41.02
CA VAL A 38 -133.49 192.37 -40.87
C VAL A 38 -133.36 193.26 -42.15
N LEU A 39 -134.48 193.59 -42.85
CA LEU A 39 -134.62 194.71 -43.86
C LEU A 39 -133.57 194.71 -45.04
N ARG A 40 -133.33 195.68 -45.95
CA ARG A 40 -133.96 196.91 -46.60
C ARG A 40 -133.23 197.14 -47.97
N ASN A 41 -133.54 197.98 -48.98
CA ASN A 41 -134.60 198.94 -49.40
C ASN A 41 -134.57 199.08 -50.98
N SER A 42 -135.28 200.04 -51.61
CA SER A 42 -135.26 200.40 -53.06
C SER A 42 -135.51 201.93 -53.24
N PRO A 43 -135.90 202.58 -54.39
CA PRO A 43 -136.05 202.22 -55.83
C PRO A 43 -135.29 203.26 -56.76
N LEU A 44 -135.58 203.67 -58.02
CA LEU A 44 -136.62 203.40 -59.06
C LEU A 44 -136.11 203.53 -60.54
N LYS A 45 -136.58 204.51 -61.34
CA LYS A 45 -136.49 204.73 -62.83
C LYS A 45 -136.82 206.23 -63.16
N VAL A 46 -136.91 206.83 -64.36
CA VAL A 46 -136.92 206.46 -65.82
C VAL A 46 -136.44 207.69 -66.68
N ALA A 47 -136.13 207.52 -67.99
CA ALA A 47 -136.40 208.43 -69.16
C ALA A 47 -135.29 208.44 -70.25
N THR A 48 -134.01 208.46 -69.85
CA THR A 48 -132.83 208.64 -70.72
C THR A 48 -132.30 207.34 -71.38
N VAL A 49 -133.19 206.38 -71.63
CA VAL A 49 -132.86 204.94 -71.60
C VAL A 49 -132.00 204.45 -72.78
N CYS A 50 -132.11 205.07 -73.96
CA CYS A 50 -131.57 204.48 -75.20
C CYS A 50 -130.05 204.59 -75.39
N LEU A 51 -129.33 205.42 -74.63
CA LEU A 51 -127.88 205.59 -74.82
C LEU A 51 -127.02 204.80 -73.80
N GLY A 52 -127.59 204.43 -72.64
CA GLY A 52 -126.85 203.71 -71.59
C GLY A 52 -126.63 202.22 -71.87
N LEU A 53 -127.50 201.61 -72.70
CA LEU A 53 -127.48 200.16 -72.96
C LEU A 53 -126.20 199.67 -73.66
N LEU A 54 -125.53 200.52 -74.45
CA LEU A 54 -124.26 200.15 -75.10
C LEU A 54 -123.13 199.94 -74.07
N CYS A 55 -123.15 200.67 -72.94
CA CYS A 55 -122.17 200.51 -71.87
C CYS A 55 -122.39 199.23 -71.04
N VAL A 56 -123.64 198.75 -70.94
CA VAL A 56 -123.98 197.54 -70.18
C VAL A 56 -123.37 196.29 -70.80
N LEU A 57 -123.33 196.20 -72.14
CA LEU A 57 -122.78 195.05 -72.87
C LEU A 57 -121.25 194.92 -72.70
N LEU A 58 -120.52 196.04 -72.58
CA LEU A 58 -119.07 196.02 -72.39
C LEU A 58 -118.66 195.64 -70.95
N LEU A 59 -119.43 196.05 -69.95
CA LEU A 59 -119.18 195.69 -68.55
C LEU A 59 -119.41 194.20 -68.26
N ALA A 60 -120.38 193.57 -68.93
CA ALA A 60 -120.65 192.14 -68.78
C ALA A 60 -119.49 191.26 -69.27
N ALA A 61 -118.79 191.65 -70.35
CA ALA A 61 -117.71 190.86 -70.93
C ALA A 61 -116.48 190.75 -70.02
N VAL A 62 -116.08 191.84 -69.37
CA VAL A 62 -114.88 191.90 -68.52
C VAL A 62 -115.04 191.04 -67.25
N ILE A 63 -116.23 191.05 -66.64
CA ILE A 63 -116.52 190.27 -65.43
C ILE A 63 -116.49 188.75 -65.74
N GLY A 64 -116.94 188.34 -66.93
CA GLY A 64 -116.94 186.93 -67.35
C GLY A 64 -115.54 186.30 -67.41
N GLN A 65 -114.54 187.01 -67.95
CA GLN A 65 -113.17 186.48 -68.05
C GLN A 65 -112.48 186.33 -66.69
N SER A 66 -112.77 187.22 -65.73
CA SER A 66 -112.14 187.18 -64.40
C SER A 66 -112.49 185.94 -63.57
N VAL A 67 -113.67 185.33 -63.81
CA VAL A 67 -114.16 184.19 -63.02
C VAL A 67 -113.57 182.86 -63.52
N HIS A 68 -113.32 182.72 -64.82
CA HIS A 68 -112.79 181.47 -65.37
C HIS A 68 -111.34 181.20 -64.91
N HIS A 69 -110.49 182.25 -64.88
CA HIS A 69 -109.07 182.10 -64.58
C HIS A 69 -108.79 181.64 -63.14
N GLN A 70 -109.57 182.12 -62.16
CA GLN A 70 -109.38 181.76 -60.75
C GLN A 70 -109.65 180.28 -60.41
N ASN A 71 -110.41 179.57 -61.26
CA ASN A 71 -110.80 178.20 -60.95
C ASN A 71 -109.75 177.17 -61.40
N VAL A 72 -108.94 177.49 -62.43
CA VAL A 72 -107.94 176.57 -63.01
C VAL A 72 -106.68 176.47 -62.14
N ASP A 73 -106.16 177.59 -61.63
CA ASP A 73 -104.95 177.60 -60.77
C ASP A 73 -105.13 176.73 -59.52
N LYS A 74 -106.36 176.71 -58.98
CA LYS A 74 -106.73 175.99 -57.77
C LYS A 74 -106.71 174.45 -57.93
N GLU A 75 -106.93 173.96 -59.15
CA GLU A 75 -106.87 172.53 -59.46
C GLU A 75 -105.42 172.05 -59.63
N HIS A 76 -104.58 172.85 -60.29
CA HIS A 76 -103.17 172.52 -60.49
C HIS A 76 -102.41 172.35 -59.17
N GLN A 77 -102.72 173.18 -58.17
CA GLN A 77 -102.00 173.22 -56.89
C GLN A 77 -102.24 171.98 -56.00
N ASN A 78 -103.42 171.34 -56.10
CA ASN A 78 -103.76 170.10 -55.36
C ASN A 78 -103.02 168.86 -55.90
N ASN A 79 -102.83 168.77 -57.22
CA ASN A 79 -102.14 167.62 -57.81
C ASN A 79 -100.65 167.60 -57.44
N LEU A 80 -100.03 168.78 -57.33
CA LEU A 80 -98.62 168.92 -56.93
C LEU A 80 -98.36 168.48 -55.48
N THR A 81 -99.28 168.76 -54.55
CA THR A 81 -99.16 168.31 -53.15
C THR A 81 -99.35 166.79 -52.99
N THR A 82 -100.18 166.17 -53.84
CA THR A 82 -100.41 164.72 -53.82
C THR A 82 -99.15 163.93 -54.22
N MET A 83 -98.53 164.27 -55.36
CA MET A 83 -97.34 163.55 -55.85
C MET A 83 -96.13 163.64 -54.90
N ASN A 84 -95.92 164.78 -54.22
CA ASN A 84 -94.84 164.91 -53.24
C ASN A 84 -95.03 163.94 -52.05
N LYS A 85 -96.27 163.71 -51.63
CA LYS A 85 -96.60 162.81 -50.51
C LYS A 85 -96.36 161.34 -50.84
N GLU A 86 -96.63 160.94 -52.09
CA GLU A 86 -96.30 159.60 -52.59
C GLU A 86 -94.78 159.40 -52.71
N LYS A 87 -94.05 160.42 -53.19
CA LYS A 87 -92.58 160.39 -53.26
C LYS A 87 -91.94 160.15 -51.89
N GLU A 88 -92.35 160.90 -50.85
CA GLU A 88 -91.85 160.71 -49.48
C GLU A 88 -92.15 159.29 -48.98
N THR A 89 -93.38 158.80 -49.22
CA THR A 89 -93.81 157.43 -48.84
C THR A 89 -92.96 156.34 -49.52
N LEU A 90 -92.57 156.53 -50.77
CA LEU A 90 -91.70 155.61 -51.50
C LEU A 90 -90.23 155.68 -51.04
N GLN A 91 -89.74 156.86 -50.66
CA GLN A 91 -88.39 157.02 -50.12
C GLN A 91 -88.23 156.34 -48.76
N GLU A 92 -89.25 156.33 -47.90
CA GLU A 92 -89.19 155.62 -46.62
C GLU A 92 -89.21 154.09 -46.81
N LYS A 93 -90.13 153.57 -47.63
CA LYS A 93 -90.17 152.13 -47.98
C LYS A 93 -88.86 151.62 -48.58
N LEU A 94 -88.14 152.46 -49.33
CA LEU A 94 -86.83 152.10 -49.88
C LEU A 94 -85.77 151.90 -48.79
N LYS A 95 -85.81 152.68 -47.68
CA LYS A 95 -84.91 152.46 -46.54
C LYS A 95 -85.19 151.14 -45.83
N ASP A 96 -86.46 150.81 -45.62
CA ASP A 96 -86.86 149.57 -44.94
C ASP A 96 -86.38 148.33 -45.72
N VAL A 97 -86.60 148.29 -47.03
CA VAL A 97 -86.12 147.20 -47.90
C VAL A 97 -84.58 147.14 -47.94
N GLN A 98 -83.88 148.29 -47.90
CA GLN A 98 -82.42 148.33 -47.80
C GLN A 98 -81.91 147.78 -46.45
N LYS A 99 -82.66 147.99 -45.36
CA LYS A 99 -82.36 147.45 -44.03
C LYS A 99 -82.59 145.93 -43.99
N GLU A 100 -83.76 145.46 -44.42
CA GLU A 100 -84.08 144.02 -44.49
C GLU A 100 -83.05 143.25 -45.33
N LYS A 101 -82.64 143.79 -46.48
CA LYS A 101 -81.56 143.21 -47.29
C LYS A 101 -80.28 142.99 -46.47
N LYS A 102 -79.88 143.99 -45.68
CA LYS A 102 -78.64 143.94 -44.88
C LYS A 102 -78.73 142.90 -43.74
N ASP A 103 -79.88 142.78 -43.10
CA ASP A 103 -80.13 141.81 -42.03
C ASP A 103 -80.19 140.37 -42.60
N ILE A 104 -80.73 140.19 -43.82
CA ILE A 104 -80.69 138.93 -44.57
C ILE A 104 -79.25 138.57 -45.01
N GLU A 105 -78.46 139.54 -45.47
CA GLU A 105 -77.04 139.33 -45.81
C GLU A 105 -76.20 138.93 -44.58
N LEU A 106 -76.43 139.55 -43.43
CA LEU A 106 -75.83 139.15 -42.16
C LEU A 106 -76.21 137.71 -41.78
N SER A 107 -77.50 137.37 -41.88
CA SER A 107 -78.04 136.04 -41.57
C SER A 107 -77.48 134.95 -42.49
N ARG A 108 -77.32 135.26 -43.79
CA ARG A 108 -76.68 134.36 -44.77
C ARG A 108 -75.24 134.06 -44.38
N ASN A 109 -74.47 135.08 -44.02
CA ASN A 109 -73.06 134.92 -43.63
C ASN A 109 -72.92 134.05 -42.37
N GLN A 110 -73.76 134.29 -41.34
CA GLN A 110 -73.78 133.46 -40.12
C GLN A 110 -74.16 131.99 -40.40
N LEU A 111 -75.11 131.74 -41.30
CA LEU A 111 -75.47 130.38 -41.72
C LEU A 111 -74.32 129.71 -42.49
N GLN A 112 -73.59 130.46 -43.32
CA GLN A 112 -72.45 129.96 -44.08
C GLN A 112 -71.25 129.62 -43.17
N GLU A 113 -70.97 130.41 -42.13
CA GLU A 113 -70.00 130.07 -41.09
C GLU A 113 -70.41 128.84 -40.26
N ARG A 114 -71.70 128.72 -39.89
CA ARG A 114 -72.21 127.52 -39.20
C ARG A 114 -72.07 126.28 -40.08
N ASN A 115 -72.31 126.39 -41.38
CA ASN A 115 -72.22 125.26 -42.31
C ASN A 115 -70.76 124.78 -42.50
N THR A 116 -69.80 125.70 -42.65
CA THR A 116 -68.38 125.32 -42.74
C THR A 116 -67.85 124.73 -41.43
N LEU A 117 -68.29 125.24 -40.27
CA LEU A 117 -67.99 124.65 -38.96
C LEU A 117 -68.59 123.25 -38.81
N LEU A 118 -69.82 123.02 -39.28
CA LEU A 118 -70.47 121.71 -39.25
C LEU A 118 -69.78 120.70 -40.19
N SER A 119 -69.40 121.11 -41.40
CA SER A 119 -68.60 120.25 -42.30
C SER A 119 -67.31 119.82 -41.63
N LYS A 120 -66.53 120.77 -41.09
CA LYS A 120 -65.26 120.46 -40.40
C LYS A 120 -65.45 119.50 -39.21
N ARG A 121 -66.56 119.61 -38.47
CA ARG A 121 -66.93 118.65 -37.40
C ARG A 121 -67.30 117.28 -37.94
N MET A 122 -67.99 117.20 -39.08
CA MET A 122 -68.34 115.96 -39.76
C MET A 122 -67.09 115.24 -40.29
N ASP A 123 -66.17 115.96 -40.92
CA ASP A 123 -64.89 115.43 -41.40
C ASP A 123 -64.04 114.88 -40.25
N GLN A 124 -64.00 115.60 -39.12
CA GLN A 124 -63.28 115.15 -37.93
C GLN A 124 -63.98 113.95 -37.24
N ALA A 125 -65.31 113.88 -37.23
CA ALA A 125 -66.04 112.71 -36.77
C ALA A 125 -65.79 111.48 -37.66
N GLN A 126 -65.78 111.66 -38.98
CA GLN A 126 -65.48 110.60 -39.95
C GLN A 126 -64.03 110.10 -39.81
N THR A 127 -63.10 111.01 -39.52
CA THR A 127 -61.71 110.67 -39.19
C THR A 127 -61.62 109.81 -37.93
N ASN A 128 -62.32 110.20 -36.85
CA ASN A 128 -62.37 109.43 -35.61
C ASN A 128 -63.01 108.05 -35.80
N ILE A 129 -64.08 107.95 -36.60
CA ILE A 129 -64.71 106.66 -36.96
C ILE A 129 -63.73 105.73 -37.70
N ASN A 130 -62.89 106.29 -38.58
CA ASN A 130 -61.89 105.50 -39.29
C ASN A 130 -60.77 105.00 -38.35
N ILE A 131 -60.29 105.84 -37.44
CA ILE A 131 -59.31 105.46 -36.40
C ILE A 131 -59.86 104.35 -35.49
N LEU A 132 -61.10 104.51 -35.00
CA LEU A 132 -61.76 103.51 -34.15
C LEU A 132 -61.99 102.18 -34.89
N ARG A 133 -62.31 102.22 -36.19
CA ARG A 133 -62.40 101.02 -37.04
C ARG A 133 -61.06 100.31 -37.17
N GLU A 134 -59.96 101.05 -37.37
CA GLU A 134 -58.62 100.48 -37.46
C GLU A 134 -58.16 99.87 -36.12
N GLN A 135 -58.42 100.56 -34.99
CA GLN A 135 -58.17 100.03 -33.65
C GLN A 135 -58.99 98.76 -33.38
N THR A 136 -60.27 98.73 -33.76
CA THR A 136 -61.14 97.54 -33.65
C THR A 136 -60.57 96.37 -34.46
N ASN A 137 -60.08 96.61 -35.67
CA ASN A 137 -59.47 95.57 -36.51
C ASN A 137 -58.16 95.04 -35.88
N LYS A 138 -57.31 95.92 -35.34
CA LYS A 138 -56.09 95.54 -34.62
C LYS A 138 -56.39 94.69 -33.37
N LEU A 139 -57.43 95.06 -32.61
CA LEU A 139 -57.88 94.26 -31.46
C LEU A 139 -58.39 92.87 -31.88
N LYS A 140 -59.18 92.75 -32.96
CA LYS A 140 -59.63 91.44 -33.48
C LYS A 140 -58.48 90.54 -33.94
N VAL A 141 -57.43 91.11 -34.53
CA VAL A 141 -56.22 90.34 -34.89
C VAL A 141 -55.51 89.85 -33.63
N SER A 142 -55.36 90.70 -32.61
CA SER A 142 -54.75 90.33 -31.33
C SER A 142 -55.57 89.26 -30.58
N GLU A 143 -56.91 89.37 -30.58
CA GLU A 143 -57.81 88.37 -30.03
C GLU A 143 -57.64 87.01 -30.73
N SER A 144 -57.63 86.98 -32.06
CA SER A 144 -57.42 85.77 -32.85
C SER A 144 -56.04 85.12 -32.59
N GLN A 145 -54.99 85.94 -32.44
CA GLN A 145 -53.66 85.48 -32.05
C GLN A 145 -53.64 84.88 -30.63
N LEU A 146 -54.30 85.51 -29.67
CA LEU A 146 -54.41 85.01 -28.29
C LEU A 146 -55.23 83.71 -28.21
N GLN A 147 -56.33 83.60 -28.95
CA GLN A 147 -57.11 82.35 -29.06
C GLN A 147 -56.26 81.22 -29.65
N THR A 148 -55.48 81.51 -30.70
CA THR A 148 -54.56 80.53 -31.34
C THR A 148 -53.45 80.10 -30.36
N GLY A 149 -52.83 81.05 -29.65
CA GLY A 149 -51.80 80.75 -28.65
C GLY A 149 -52.33 79.94 -27.46
N ASN A 150 -53.54 80.25 -26.98
CA ASN A 150 -54.20 79.50 -25.91
C ASN A 150 -54.55 78.06 -26.35
N ALA A 151 -54.95 77.85 -27.61
CA ALA A 151 -55.17 76.51 -28.16
C ALA A 151 -53.87 75.70 -28.26
N ALA A 152 -52.74 76.34 -28.64
CA ALA A 152 -51.43 75.71 -28.66
C ALA A 152 -50.96 75.31 -27.25
N LEU A 153 -51.01 76.24 -26.28
CA LEU A 153 -50.68 75.96 -24.87
C LEU A 153 -51.56 74.86 -24.26
N SER A 154 -52.85 74.83 -24.59
CA SER A 154 -53.77 73.77 -24.15
C SER A 154 -53.36 72.39 -24.69
N LYS A 155 -52.85 72.33 -25.93
CA LYS A 155 -52.35 71.10 -26.55
C LYS A 155 -51.03 70.65 -25.90
N GLU A 156 -50.10 71.56 -25.65
CA GLU A 156 -48.85 71.26 -24.93
C GLU A 156 -49.12 70.76 -23.50
N LEU A 157 -50.06 71.39 -22.78
CA LEU A 157 -50.47 70.95 -21.45
C LEU A 157 -51.07 69.54 -21.46
N ALA A 158 -51.85 69.18 -22.48
CA ALA A 158 -52.39 67.83 -22.64
C ALA A 158 -51.29 66.80 -22.96
N GLN A 159 -50.29 67.17 -23.77
CA GLN A 159 -49.12 66.34 -24.04
C GLN A 159 -48.26 66.13 -22.78
N LEU A 160 -47.98 67.19 -22.02
CA LEU A 160 -47.22 67.12 -20.76
C LEU A 160 -47.91 66.21 -19.73
N LYS A 161 -49.24 66.32 -19.55
CA LYS A 161 -50.02 65.41 -18.69
C LYS A 161 -49.93 63.94 -19.14
N THR A 162 -49.94 63.70 -20.45
CA THR A 162 -49.78 62.35 -21.01
C THR A 162 -48.37 61.80 -20.71
N THR A 163 -47.33 62.60 -20.94
CA THR A 163 -45.94 62.24 -20.63
C THR A 163 -45.72 62.01 -19.13
N GLN A 164 -46.34 62.79 -18.26
CA GLN A 164 -46.30 62.59 -16.80
C GLN A 164 -46.89 61.22 -16.41
N SER A 165 -48.11 60.90 -16.88
CA SER A 165 -48.75 59.62 -16.62
C SER A 165 -47.92 58.42 -17.13
N GLN A 166 -47.26 58.58 -18.29
CA GLN A 166 -46.34 57.57 -18.82
C GLN A 166 -45.09 57.41 -17.94
N LEU A 167 -44.51 58.51 -17.42
CA LEU A 167 -43.37 58.49 -16.50
C LEU A 167 -43.73 57.85 -15.15
N GLU A 168 -44.89 58.16 -14.58
CA GLU A 168 -45.41 57.54 -13.36
C GLU A 168 -45.62 56.03 -13.54
N THR A 169 -46.18 55.62 -14.68
CA THR A 169 -46.33 54.21 -15.05
C THR A 169 -44.97 53.50 -15.16
N ASN A 170 -44.00 54.12 -15.84
CA ASN A 170 -42.65 53.58 -15.99
C ASN A 170 -41.89 53.50 -14.66
N ALA A 171 -42.07 54.49 -13.77
CA ALA A 171 -41.47 54.49 -12.43
C ALA A 171 -42.03 53.33 -11.57
N ASN A 172 -43.35 53.14 -11.58
CA ASN A 172 -44.00 52.03 -10.89
C ASN A 172 -43.53 50.66 -11.42
N ALA A 173 -43.42 50.50 -12.74
CA ALA A 173 -42.87 49.28 -13.35
C ALA A 173 -41.42 49.02 -12.92
N SER A 174 -40.59 50.07 -12.83
CA SER A 174 -39.20 49.98 -12.37
C SER A 174 -39.08 49.60 -10.89
N ILE A 175 -39.99 50.11 -10.03
CA ILE A 175 -40.09 49.70 -8.61
C ILE A 175 -40.46 48.22 -8.49
N ILE A 176 -41.43 47.74 -9.27
CA ILE A 176 -41.82 46.32 -9.30
C ILE A 176 -40.64 45.46 -9.76
N ALA A 177 -39.97 45.83 -10.84
CA ALA A 177 -38.79 45.12 -11.35
C ALA A 177 -37.66 45.05 -10.31
N LYS A 178 -37.38 46.15 -9.60
CA LYS A 178 -36.41 46.20 -8.49
C LYS A 178 -36.78 45.23 -7.36
N ASN A 179 -38.04 45.20 -6.95
CA ASN A 179 -38.49 44.32 -5.87
C ASN A 179 -38.42 42.83 -6.27
N MET A 180 -38.76 42.50 -7.53
CA MET A 180 -38.57 41.17 -8.08
C MET A 180 -37.09 40.76 -8.13
N LEU A 181 -36.20 41.68 -8.52
CA LEU A 181 -34.75 41.45 -8.55
C LEU A 181 -34.18 41.21 -7.14
N GLN A 182 -34.62 41.99 -6.15
CA GLN A 182 -34.25 41.80 -4.75
C GLN A 182 -34.71 40.42 -4.25
N THR A 183 -35.94 40.02 -4.57
CA THR A 183 -36.50 38.71 -4.18
C THR A 183 -35.67 37.56 -4.77
N GLN A 184 -35.19 37.68 -6.00
CA GLN A 184 -34.28 36.69 -6.59
C GLN A 184 -32.88 36.73 -5.98
N TYR A 185 -32.34 37.92 -5.68
CA TYR A 185 -31.07 38.07 -4.98
C TYR A 185 -31.10 37.38 -3.61
N ASP A 186 -32.13 37.62 -2.81
CA ASP A 186 -32.28 37.02 -1.47
C ASP A 186 -32.41 35.48 -1.56
N ALA A 187 -33.11 34.97 -2.58
CA ALA A 187 -33.20 33.53 -2.85
C ALA A 187 -31.84 32.91 -3.28
N VAL A 188 -31.01 33.64 -4.03
CA VAL A 188 -29.64 33.23 -4.39
C VAL A 188 -28.72 33.27 -3.17
N VAL A 189 -28.82 34.28 -2.31
CA VAL A 189 -28.07 34.35 -1.04
C VAL A 189 -28.46 33.20 -0.11
N LYS A 190 -29.74 32.86 0.00
CA LYS A 190 -30.21 31.68 0.75
C LYS A 190 -29.57 30.39 0.24
N LYS A 191 -29.62 30.15 -1.08
CA LYS A 191 -29.00 28.97 -1.71
C LYS A 191 -27.48 28.93 -1.53
N LYS A 192 -26.79 30.07 -1.58
CA LYS A 192 -25.34 30.16 -1.29
C LYS A 192 -25.04 29.70 0.13
N ASN A 193 -25.83 30.15 1.11
CA ASN A 193 -25.61 29.82 2.52
C ASN A 193 -25.94 28.34 2.82
N GLU A 194 -26.98 27.79 2.19
CA GLU A 194 -27.30 26.35 2.22
C GLU A 194 -26.16 25.51 1.63
N LEU A 195 -25.61 25.93 0.49
CA LEU A 195 -24.49 25.24 -0.16
C LEU A 195 -23.20 25.30 0.67
N GLN A 196 -22.94 26.43 1.35
CA GLN A 196 -21.81 26.55 2.28
C GLN A 196 -21.95 25.60 3.47
N ALA A 197 -23.12 25.56 4.12
CA ALA A 197 -23.36 24.64 5.24
C ALA A 197 -23.19 23.16 4.83
N ASN A 198 -23.63 22.80 3.62
CA ASN A 198 -23.42 21.47 3.05
C ASN A 198 -21.93 21.18 2.78
N TYR A 199 -21.17 22.16 2.28
CA TYR A 199 -19.71 22.04 2.07
C TYR A 199 -18.95 21.86 3.40
N ASP A 200 -19.30 22.63 4.42
CA ASP A 200 -18.70 22.55 5.75
C ASP A 200 -19.01 21.19 6.41
N SER A 201 -20.26 20.70 6.26
CA SER A 201 -20.66 19.36 6.70
C SER A 201 -19.86 18.25 6.01
N ALA A 202 -19.78 18.28 4.67
CA ALA A 202 -18.99 17.30 3.90
C ALA A 202 -17.49 17.36 4.22
N THR A 203 -16.97 18.53 4.57
CA THR A 203 -15.57 18.70 5.00
C THR A 203 -15.33 18.07 6.38
N ASN A 204 -16.27 18.22 7.32
CA ASN A 204 -16.23 17.56 8.62
C ASN A 204 -16.36 16.02 8.48
N GLU A 205 -17.25 15.55 7.62
CA GLU A 205 -17.42 14.12 7.34
C GLU A 205 -16.17 13.51 6.70
N LYS A 206 -15.55 14.20 5.74
CA LYS A 206 -14.24 13.84 5.19
C LYS A 206 -13.16 13.73 6.28
N HIS A 207 -13.12 14.67 7.23
CA HIS A 207 -12.15 14.61 8.34
C HIS A 207 -12.43 13.42 9.29
N ASN A 208 -13.69 13.14 9.59
CA ASN A 208 -14.10 11.96 10.35
C ASN A 208 -13.66 10.65 9.66
N LEU A 209 -13.96 10.51 8.37
CA LEU A 209 -13.54 9.35 7.55
C LEU A 209 -12.01 9.22 7.48
N GLN A 210 -11.27 10.33 7.36
CA GLN A 210 -9.81 10.33 7.41
C GLN A 210 -9.28 9.81 8.76
N ASN A 211 -9.90 10.21 9.88
CA ASN A 211 -9.51 9.74 11.21
C ASN A 211 -9.85 8.26 11.44
N GLN A 212 -10.99 7.80 10.93
CA GLN A 212 -11.36 6.38 10.94
C GLN A 212 -10.38 5.54 10.10
N PHE A 213 -10.05 5.99 8.89
CA PHE A 213 -9.04 5.36 8.03
C PHE A 213 -7.66 5.28 8.71
N ASN A 214 -7.22 6.36 9.36
CA ASN A 214 -5.97 6.39 10.12
C ASN A 214 -5.98 5.39 11.29
N ASN A 215 -7.12 5.19 11.95
CA ASN A 215 -7.26 4.19 13.03
C ASN A 215 -7.28 2.75 12.49
N VAL A 216 -7.93 2.49 11.35
CA VAL A 216 -7.89 1.18 10.68
C VAL A 216 -6.48 0.83 10.20
N THR A 217 -5.73 1.82 9.68
CA THR A 217 -4.31 1.65 9.31
C THR A 217 -3.47 1.23 10.52
N ARG A 218 -3.59 1.92 11.66
CA ARG A 218 -2.90 1.54 12.91
C ARG A 218 -3.29 0.14 13.40
N ALA A 219 -4.56 -0.23 13.32
CA ALA A 219 -5.02 -1.57 13.70
C ALA A 219 -4.42 -2.67 12.80
N LYS A 220 -4.31 -2.41 11.49
CA LYS A 220 -3.61 -3.28 10.54
C LYS A 220 -2.12 -3.42 10.86
N GLU A 221 -1.44 -2.34 11.21
CA GLU A 221 -0.02 -2.34 11.61
C GLU A 221 0.21 -3.18 12.88
N GLN A 222 -0.63 -3.00 13.90
CA GLN A 222 -0.58 -3.81 15.13
C GLN A 222 -0.88 -5.30 14.87
N LEU A 223 -1.80 -5.61 13.96
CA LEU A 223 -2.07 -6.99 13.53
C LEU A 223 -0.87 -7.60 12.78
N GLN A 224 -0.18 -6.82 11.92
CA GLN A 224 1.03 -7.28 11.23
C GLN A 224 2.17 -7.57 12.22
N ILE A 225 2.38 -6.72 13.22
CA ILE A 225 3.37 -6.96 14.29
C ILE A 225 3.01 -8.22 15.07
N SER A 226 1.73 -8.40 15.40
CA SER A 226 1.23 -9.59 16.11
C SER A 226 1.41 -10.88 15.31
N TYR A 227 1.21 -10.82 13.99
CA TYR A 227 1.41 -11.93 13.05
C TYR A 227 2.90 -12.30 12.91
N ASN A 228 3.79 -11.31 12.77
CA ASN A 228 5.23 -11.54 12.72
C ASN A 228 5.75 -12.18 14.03
N ASN A 229 5.24 -11.72 15.18
CA ASN A 229 5.53 -12.33 16.49
C ASN A 229 4.96 -13.75 16.65
N LEU A 230 3.97 -14.15 15.85
CA LEU A 230 3.45 -15.52 15.82
C LEU A 230 4.35 -16.43 14.97
N ILE A 231 4.85 -15.94 13.82
CA ILE A 231 5.81 -16.67 12.97
C ILE A 231 7.05 -17.03 13.79
N GLN A 232 7.67 -16.07 14.49
CA GLN A 232 8.85 -16.33 15.34
C GLN A 232 8.59 -17.37 16.45
N LYS A 233 7.35 -17.48 16.94
CA LYS A 233 6.97 -18.51 17.92
C LYS A 233 6.81 -19.89 17.27
N VAL A 234 6.37 -19.96 16.02
CA VAL A 234 6.30 -21.22 15.26
C VAL A 234 7.71 -21.70 14.93
N GLU A 235 8.57 -20.84 14.37
CA GLU A 235 9.98 -21.14 14.06
C GLU A 235 10.73 -21.69 15.30
N HIS A 236 10.58 -21.02 16.46
CA HIS A 236 11.17 -21.48 17.72
C HIS A 236 10.57 -22.79 18.28
N LEU A 237 9.33 -23.13 17.92
CA LEU A 237 8.73 -24.43 18.25
C LEU A 237 9.24 -25.52 17.31
N GLU A 238 9.44 -25.22 16.02
CA GLU A 238 10.06 -26.15 15.06
C GLU A 238 11.51 -26.48 15.44
N GLU A 239 12.31 -25.50 15.85
CA GLU A 239 13.65 -25.74 16.43
C GLU A 239 13.60 -26.72 17.61
N LYS A 240 12.64 -26.53 18.53
CA LYS A 240 12.47 -27.40 19.71
C LYS A 240 12.00 -28.81 19.34
N VAL A 241 11.13 -28.95 18.34
CA VAL A 241 10.70 -30.25 17.82
C VAL A 241 11.87 -30.97 17.14
N ASN A 242 12.68 -30.27 16.35
CA ASN A 242 13.86 -30.82 15.70
C ASN A 242 14.91 -31.27 16.73
N PHE A 243 15.20 -30.45 17.75
CA PHE A 243 16.10 -30.81 18.85
C PHE A 243 15.59 -32.05 19.63
N SER A 244 14.30 -32.07 19.97
CA SER A 244 13.68 -33.20 20.69
C SER A 244 13.69 -34.49 19.86
N THR A 245 13.57 -34.37 18.53
CA THR A 245 13.67 -35.51 17.60
C THR A 245 15.10 -36.03 17.54
N GLY A 246 16.11 -35.17 17.43
CA GLY A 246 17.52 -35.58 17.51
C GLY A 246 17.88 -36.27 18.83
N GLN A 247 17.34 -35.79 19.97
CA GLN A 247 17.48 -36.48 21.26
C GLN A 247 16.80 -37.86 21.26
N LYS A 248 15.58 -37.98 20.73
CA LYS A 248 14.85 -39.25 20.60
C LYS A 248 15.64 -40.26 19.76
N ASP A 249 16.21 -39.84 18.63
CA ASP A 249 16.95 -40.72 17.73
C ASP A 249 18.28 -41.18 18.35
N GLN A 250 18.96 -40.31 19.11
CA GLN A 250 20.13 -40.70 19.89
C GLN A 250 19.77 -41.68 21.02
N ILE A 251 18.64 -41.49 21.70
CA ILE A 251 18.13 -42.44 22.72
C ILE A 251 17.79 -43.79 22.07
N LEU A 252 17.14 -43.79 20.89
CA LEU A 252 16.80 -45.00 20.15
C LEU A 252 18.06 -45.79 19.75
N LYS A 253 19.10 -45.09 19.26
CA LYS A 253 20.39 -45.70 18.91
C LYS A 253 21.14 -46.25 20.14
N ASN A 254 21.11 -45.51 21.25
CA ASN A 254 21.67 -45.98 22.52
C ASN A 254 20.93 -47.23 23.04
N HIS A 255 19.60 -47.26 22.92
CA HIS A 255 18.78 -48.42 23.29
C HIS A 255 19.08 -49.64 22.41
N GLN A 256 19.17 -49.46 21.08
CA GLN A 256 19.56 -50.53 20.16
C GLN A 256 20.93 -51.14 20.52
N ASN A 257 21.94 -50.30 20.77
CA ASN A 257 23.26 -50.75 21.21
C ASN A 257 23.19 -51.52 22.54
N LEU A 258 22.38 -51.05 23.49
CA LEU A 258 22.22 -51.71 24.79
C LEU A 258 21.50 -53.06 24.67
N THR A 259 20.51 -53.19 23.79
CA THR A 259 19.83 -54.46 23.49
C THR A 259 20.80 -55.46 22.88
N VAL A 260 21.57 -55.08 21.87
CA VAL A 260 22.62 -55.94 21.27
C VAL A 260 23.64 -56.39 22.33
N ALA A 261 24.08 -55.50 23.21
CA ALA A 261 24.97 -55.84 24.31
C ALA A 261 24.31 -56.79 25.34
N GLN A 262 23.02 -56.62 25.62
CA GLN A 262 22.26 -57.50 26.52
C GLN A 262 22.10 -58.90 25.92
N ASP A 263 21.82 -59.01 24.62
CA ASP A 263 21.68 -60.30 23.93
C ASP A 263 23.03 -61.02 23.81
N THR A 264 24.10 -60.29 23.49
CA THR A 264 25.48 -60.80 23.53
C THR A 264 25.83 -61.36 24.92
N LEU A 265 25.41 -60.69 26.00
CA LEU A 265 25.62 -61.15 27.37
C LEU A 265 24.82 -62.42 27.70
N LYS A 266 23.58 -62.55 27.18
CA LYS A 266 22.77 -63.78 27.33
C LYS A 266 23.44 -64.97 26.66
N GLU A 267 23.91 -64.80 25.42
CA GLU A 267 24.63 -65.85 24.69
C GLU A 267 25.92 -66.26 25.40
N ALA A 268 26.74 -65.29 25.83
CA ALA A 268 27.95 -65.55 26.61
C ALA A 268 27.65 -66.28 27.94
N TYR A 269 26.57 -65.92 28.64
CA TYR A 269 26.13 -66.62 29.85
C TYR A 269 25.73 -68.08 29.57
N VAL A 270 25.01 -68.36 28.49
CA VAL A 270 24.64 -69.73 28.10
C VAL A 270 25.89 -70.58 27.80
N ILE A 271 26.87 -70.01 27.07
CA ILE A 271 28.15 -70.68 26.77
C ILE A 271 28.93 -70.97 28.06
N LEU A 272 29.04 -69.98 28.96
CA LEU A 272 29.72 -70.15 30.25
C LEU A 272 29.02 -71.19 31.14
N LYS A 273 27.69 -71.22 31.18
CA LYS A 273 26.93 -72.22 31.95
C LYS A 273 27.11 -73.64 31.39
N GLN A 274 27.23 -73.79 30.07
CA GLN A 274 27.57 -75.08 29.46
C GLN A 274 28.99 -75.51 29.83
N ALA A 275 29.98 -74.61 29.70
CA ALA A 275 31.36 -74.90 30.08
C ALA A 275 31.53 -75.25 31.57
N GLU A 276 30.73 -74.64 32.46
CA GLU A 276 30.66 -75.00 33.88
C GLU A 276 30.15 -76.44 34.09
N ASN A 277 29.08 -76.82 33.39
CA ASN A 277 28.52 -78.18 33.45
C ASN A 277 29.52 -79.22 32.91
N ASP A 278 30.18 -78.92 31.79
CA ASP A 278 31.18 -79.80 31.16
C ASP A 278 32.42 -79.97 32.04
N LEU A 279 32.88 -78.89 32.69
CA LEU A 279 33.97 -78.93 33.66
C LEU A 279 33.59 -79.73 34.90
N GLN A 280 32.34 -79.61 35.39
CA GLN A 280 31.85 -80.38 36.53
C GLN A 280 31.78 -81.88 36.20
N ALA A 281 31.36 -82.25 34.98
CA ALA A 281 31.37 -83.63 34.51
C ALA A 281 32.80 -84.19 34.38
N SER A 282 33.72 -83.41 33.81
CA SER A 282 35.15 -83.76 33.71
C SER A 282 35.80 -83.95 35.08
N TYR A 283 35.51 -83.06 36.04
CA TYR A 283 35.98 -83.19 37.43
C TYR A 283 35.45 -84.45 38.11
N ALA A 284 34.16 -84.77 37.94
CA ALA A 284 33.58 -86.00 38.48
C ALA A 284 34.22 -87.27 37.89
N ALA A 285 34.58 -87.25 36.60
CA ALA A 285 35.33 -88.34 35.96
C ALA A 285 36.75 -88.48 36.52
N LEU A 286 37.47 -87.36 36.72
CA LEU A 286 38.82 -87.34 37.30
C LEU A 286 38.84 -87.80 38.77
N VAL A 287 37.82 -87.48 39.56
CA VAL A 287 37.68 -88.01 40.93
C VAL A 287 37.53 -89.53 40.89
N LYS A 288 36.68 -90.06 40.00
CA LYS A 288 36.51 -91.51 39.82
C LYS A 288 37.79 -92.21 39.36
N GLU A 289 38.54 -91.61 38.44
CA GLU A 289 39.84 -92.14 37.98
C GLU A 289 40.89 -92.12 39.12
N LYS A 290 40.94 -91.04 39.92
CA LYS A 290 41.78 -90.96 41.12
C LYS A 290 41.46 -92.09 42.10
N ASP A 291 40.19 -92.30 42.42
CA ASP A 291 39.79 -93.31 43.40
C ASP A 291 40.09 -94.75 42.89
N GLU A 292 39.95 -95.00 41.58
CA GLU A 292 40.39 -96.25 40.93
C GLU A 292 41.92 -96.41 40.95
N LEU A 293 42.69 -95.33 40.78
CA LEU A 293 44.15 -95.35 40.86
C LEU A 293 44.65 -95.57 42.29
N GLU A 294 44.02 -94.97 43.30
CA GLU A 294 44.37 -95.16 44.71
C GLU A 294 44.15 -96.62 45.14
N SER A 295 43.01 -97.23 44.78
CA SER A 295 42.77 -98.66 45.03
C SER A 295 43.78 -99.57 44.32
N ARG A 296 44.21 -99.21 43.10
CA ARG A 296 45.31 -99.93 42.40
C ARG A 296 46.65 -99.77 43.13
N VAL A 297 46.95 -98.59 43.67
CA VAL A 297 48.17 -98.33 44.45
C VAL A 297 48.17 -99.13 45.75
N GLU A 298 47.04 -99.24 46.45
CA GLU A 298 46.90 -100.09 47.64
C GLU A 298 47.19 -101.56 47.33
N ASN A 299 46.59 -102.11 46.27
CA ASN A 299 46.80 -103.50 45.87
C ASN A 299 48.26 -103.78 45.46
N ILE A 300 48.88 -102.91 44.65
CA ILE A 300 50.29 -103.03 44.26
C ILE A 300 51.22 -102.88 45.48
N THR A 301 50.86 -102.04 46.45
CA THR A 301 51.61 -101.87 47.71
C THR A 301 51.58 -103.16 48.55
N ALA A 302 50.42 -103.81 48.65
CA ALA A 302 50.29 -105.10 49.33
C ALA A 302 51.07 -106.23 48.63
N GLU A 303 51.01 -106.30 47.29
CA GLU A 303 51.77 -107.28 46.51
C GLU A 303 53.29 -107.07 46.65
N ARG A 304 53.76 -105.82 46.56
CA ARG A 304 55.16 -105.44 46.80
C ARG A 304 55.65 -105.91 48.16
N ASP A 305 54.86 -105.69 49.22
CA ASP A 305 55.28 -106.03 50.58
C ASP A 305 55.25 -107.55 50.83
N LEU A 306 54.34 -108.29 50.20
CA LEU A 306 54.39 -109.75 50.15
C LEU A 306 55.63 -110.27 49.41
N LEU A 307 56.02 -109.62 48.30
CA LEU A 307 57.23 -109.97 47.55
C LEU A 307 58.51 -109.64 48.32
N ARG A 308 58.55 -108.53 49.09
CA ARG A 308 59.67 -108.21 49.98
C ARG A 308 59.89 -109.32 51.02
N VAL A 309 58.84 -109.73 51.73
CA VAL A 309 58.94 -110.82 52.74
C VAL A 309 59.46 -112.13 52.12
N LYS A 310 59.05 -112.47 50.89
CA LYS A 310 59.57 -113.63 50.15
C LYS A 310 61.06 -113.47 49.81
N ASN A 311 61.47 -112.29 49.31
CA ASN A 311 62.86 -111.99 48.99
C ASN A 311 63.77 -112.09 50.23
N ASP A 312 63.32 -111.55 51.36
CA ASP A 312 64.10 -111.52 52.60
C ASP A 312 64.33 -112.94 53.13
N ASN A 313 63.33 -113.82 53.05
CA ASN A 313 63.47 -115.24 53.38
C ASN A 313 64.46 -115.97 52.46
N VAL A 314 64.35 -115.80 51.13
CA VAL A 314 65.27 -116.42 50.14
C VAL A 314 66.71 -115.89 50.32
N THR A 315 66.87 -114.63 50.71
CA THR A 315 68.18 -114.03 51.02
C THR A 315 68.82 -114.70 52.25
N ALA A 316 68.04 -114.94 53.32
CA ALA A 316 68.52 -115.64 54.51
C ALA A 316 68.91 -117.11 54.22
N GLU A 317 68.14 -117.81 53.38
CA GLU A 317 68.47 -119.18 52.93
C GLU A 317 69.79 -119.23 52.13
N ARG A 318 70.01 -118.28 51.21
CA ARG A 318 71.26 -118.14 50.44
C ARG A 318 72.47 -117.97 51.36
N ASP A 319 72.37 -117.07 52.34
CA ASP A 319 73.53 -116.71 53.18
C ASP A 319 73.91 -117.84 54.14
N LEU A 320 72.94 -118.62 54.61
CA LEU A 320 73.18 -119.86 55.34
C LEU A 320 73.96 -120.91 54.51
N LEU A 321 73.69 -121.00 53.21
CA LEU A 321 74.40 -121.92 52.31
C LEU A 321 75.84 -121.47 52.02
N LEU A 322 76.08 -120.17 51.85
CA LEU A 322 77.42 -119.60 51.63
C LEU A 322 78.37 -119.86 52.81
N VAL A 323 77.87 -119.73 54.04
CA VAL A 323 78.66 -120.05 55.25
C VAL A 323 79.09 -121.52 55.24
N ARG A 324 78.18 -122.45 54.94
CA ARG A 324 78.47 -123.90 54.87
C ARG A 324 79.53 -124.25 53.84
N LEU A 325 79.49 -123.61 52.66
CA LEU A 325 80.47 -123.84 51.59
C LEU A 325 81.89 -123.42 52.00
N ASN A 326 82.03 -122.22 52.57
CA ASN A 326 83.34 -121.69 52.99
C ASN A 326 84.00 -122.54 54.08
N THR A 327 83.23 -123.12 55.01
CA THR A 327 83.76 -124.02 56.04
C THR A 327 84.39 -125.29 55.43
N ALA A 328 83.82 -125.84 54.36
CA ALA A 328 84.30 -127.07 53.73
C ALA A 328 85.67 -126.90 53.04
N ILE A 329 85.88 -125.76 52.34
CA ILE A 329 87.10 -125.49 51.56
C ILE A 329 88.35 -125.42 52.47
N GLN A 330 88.21 -124.84 53.66
CA GLN A 330 89.33 -124.70 54.60
C GLN A 330 89.81 -126.06 55.12
N ALA A 331 88.91 -127.05 55.28
CA ALA A 331 89.22 -128.31 55.95
C ALA A 331 90.10 -129.29 55.14
N LYS A 332 90.12 -129.25 53.80
CA LYS A 332 90.95 -130.20 52.99
C LYS A 332 92.44 -129.99 53.27
N LYS A 333 93.15 -131.06 53.64
CA LYS A 333 94.61 -131.14 53.75
C LYS A 333 95.18 -131.92 52.56
N CYS A 334 96.40 -131.60 52.15
CA CYS A 334 97.11 -132.30 51.08
C CYS A 334 98.10 -133.35 51.64
N PRO A 335 98.44 -134.39 50.87
CA PRO A 335 99.46 -135.37 51.28
C PRO A 335 100.84 -134.73 51.43
N THR A 336 101.72 -135.35 52.24
CA THR A 336 103.10 -134.86 52.43
C THR A 336 103.84 -134.78 51.09
N GLY A 337 104.49 -133.63 50.83
CA GLY A 337 105.15 -133.33 49.56
C GLY A 337 104.25 -132.65 48.51
N TRP A 338 102.94 -132.52 48.76
CA TRP A 338 102.00 -131.80 47.89
C TRP A 338 101.70 -130.40 48.46
N ARG A 339 101.52 -129.41 47.60
CA ARG A 339 101.13 -128.04 47.97
C ARG A 339 99.63 -127.82 47.70
N LYS A 340 98.93 -127.17 48.63
CA LYS A 340 97.49 -126.86 48.50
C LYS A 340 97.28 -125.56 47.71
N PHE A 341 96.33 -125.57 46.79
CA PHE A 341 95.68 -124.36 46.27
C PHE A 341 94.18 -124.61 46.12
N GLY A 342 93.32 -123.72 46.62
CA GLY A 342 91.87 -123.92 46.62
C GLY A 342 91.45 -125.23 47.31
N ILE A 343 90.73 -126.08 46.60
CA ILE A 343 90.38 -127.46 47.01
C ILE A 343 91.32 -128.52 46.41
N SER A 344 92.43 -128.11 45.80
CA SER A 344 93.31 -128.96 45.00
C SER A 344 94.71 -129.06 45.62
N CYS A 345 95.40 -130.15 45.32
CA CYS A 345 96.73 -130.49 45.82
C CYS A 345 97.65 -130.78 44.64
N TYR A 346 98.84 -130.16 44.61
CA TYR A 346 99.76 -130.24 43.48
C TYR A 346 101.13 -130.78 43.89
N PHE A 347 101.75 -131.58 43.02
CA PHE A 347 103.08 -132.17 43.25
C PHE A 347 104.01 -131.92 42.06
N THR A 348 105.26 -131.56 42.35
CA THR A 348 106.31 -131.31 41.37
C THR A 348 107.29 -132.47 41.24
N SER A 349 107.59 -132.86 40.00
CA SER A 349 108.66 -133.81 39.69
C SER A 349 110.06 -133.27 40.02
N SER A 350 111.03 -134.14 40.26
CA SER A 350 112.46 -133.78 40.23
C SER A 350 113.17 -134.28 38.97
N SER A 351 112.84 -135.49 38.50
CA SER A 351 113.33 -136.08 37.25
C SER A 351 112.53 -135.65 36.02
N LYS A 352 113.04 -135.98 34.83
CA LYS A 352 112.35 -135.78 33.54
C LYS A 352 111.71 -137.10 33.03
N LYS A 353 110.62 -136.99 32.24
CA LYS A 353 109.84 -138.08 31.61
C LYS A 353 109.07 -137.56 30.39
N THR A 354 108.66 -138.45 29.48
CA THR A 354 107.68 -138.15 28.42
C THR A 354 106.31 -137.81 29.01
N TRP A 355 105.41 -137.16 28.25
CA TRP A 355 104.09 -136.73 28.77
C TRP A 355 103.27 -137.92 29.27
N ASN A 356 103.23 -139.01 28.49
CA ASN A 356 102.53 -140.24 28.87
C ASN A 356 103.10 -140.86 30.16
N LEU A 357 104.42 -141.02 30.27
CA LEU A 357 105.07 -141.57 31.47
C LEU A 357 104.94 -140.64 32.70
N SER A 358 104.79 -139.34 32.47
CA SER A 358 104.49 -138.34 33.51
C SER A 358 103.06 -138.49 34.03
N ARG A 359 102.11 -138.71 33.11
CA ARG A 359 100.70 -138.98 33.44
C ARG A 359 100.52 -140.29 34.20
N GLU A 360 101.20 -141.35 33.78
CA GLU A 360 101.25 -142.62 34.51
C GLU A 360 101.83 -142.45 35.92
N TYR A 361 102.87 -141.63 36.09
CA TYR A 361 103.38 -141.30 37.43
C TYR A 361 102.31 -140.62 38.29
N CYS A 362 101.62 -139.61 37.78
CA CYS A 362 100.55 -138.94 38.54
C CYS A 362 99.44 -139.91 38.95
N ARG A 363 99.03 -140.78 38.02
CA ARG A 363 98.04 -141.84 38.26
C ARG A 363 98.49 -142.85 39.31
N SER A 364 99.78 -143.20 39.35
CA SER A 364 100.38 -144.01 40.42
C SER A 364 100.34 -143.35 41.82
N LYS A 365 100.02 -142.05 41.90
CA LYS A 365 99.85 -141.29 43.14
C LYS A 365 98.39 -140.95 43.47
N GLY A 366 97.42 -141.45 42.69
CA GLY A 366 96.00 -141.09 42.85
C GLY A 366 95.66 -139.68 42.34
N ALA A 367 96.44 -139.18 41.38
CA ALA A 367 96.30 -137.88 40.73
C ALA A 367 96.24 -138.05 39.20
N ASP A 368 96.08 -136.96 38.46
CA ASP A 368 96.42 -136.90 37.03
C ASP A 368 97.41 -135.74 36.79
N LEU A 369 97.84 -135.48 35.56
CA LEU A 369 98.64 -134.28 35.26
C LEU A 369 97.88 -132.99 35.58
N ALA A 370 98.60 -131.93 35.94
CA ALA A 370 97.99 -130.71 36.47
C ALA A 370 97.04 -130.02 35.50
N ILE A 371 95.84 -129.69 35.99
CA ILE A 371 94.79 -128.99 35.26
C ILE A 371 94.74 -127.54 35.75
N ILE A 372 94.48 -126.60 34.83
CA ILE A 372 94.52 -125.16 35.11
C ILE A 372 93.25 -124.51 34.55
N LYS A 373 92.31 -124.12 35.42
CA LYS A 373 91.00 -123.55 35.03
C LYS A 373 90.81 -122.11 35.53
N SER A 374 91.87 -121.46 36.01
CA SER A 374 91.84 -120.09 36.53
C SER A 374 93.19 -119.40 36.41
N GLN A 375 93.19 -118.06 36.41
CA GLN A 375 94.42 -117.24 36.41
C GLN A 375 95.21 -117.45 37.71
N GLU A 376 94.52 -117.69 38.82
CA GLU A 376 95.07 -117.89 40.14
C GLU A 376 95.73 -119.26 40.29
N GLU A 377 95.16 -120.33 39.71
CA GLU A 377 95.85 -121.64 39.59
C GLU A 377 97.11 -121.51 38.73
N MET A 378 97.05 -120.77 37.62
CA MET A 378 98.21 -120.53 36.75
C MET A 378 99.33 -119.79 37.51
N THR A 379 98.99 -118.73 38.24
CA THR A 379 99.94 -117.99 39.09
C THR A 379 100.52 -118.87 40.21
N PHE A 380 99.69 -119.71 40.85
CA PHE A 380 100.16 -120.66 41.86
C PHE A 380 101.11 -121.71 41.27
N ILE A 381 100.81 -122.24 40.08
CA ILE A 381 101.63 -123.23 39.37
C ILE A 381 102.99 -122.65 38.96
N ASN A 382 103.05 -121.36 38.58
CA ASN A 382 104.30 -120.63 38.37
C ASN A 382 105.10 -120.35 39.66
N GLY A 383 104.56 -120.68 40.84
CA GLY A 383 105.27 -120.64 42.13
C GLY A 383 105.74 -122.00 42.63
N LEU A 384 105.60 -123.07 41.84
CA LEU A 384 105.89 -124.44 42.29
C LEU A 384 107.35 -124.89 42.12
N TYR A 385 108.12 -124.26 41.23
CA TYR A 385 109.54 -124.53 41.03
C TYR A 385 110.40 -123.30 41.36
N SER A 386 111.69 -123.51 41.66
CA SER A 386 112.65 -122.45 42.03
C SER A 386 113.70 -122.17 40.95
N SER A 387 113.53 -122.73 39.76
CA SER A 387 114.40 -122.55 38.60
C SER A 387 113.56 -122.64 37.32
N ASP A 388 114.04 -122.06 36.23
CA ASP A 388 113.43 -122.22 34.92
C ASP A 388 113.37 -123.70 34.52
N LYS A 389 112.21 -124.11 33.98
CA LYS A 389 111.91 -125.50 33.63
C LYS A 389 110.84 -125.61 32.55
N GLU A 390 111.00 -126.65 31.76
CA GLU A 390 110.04 -127.18 30.81
C GLU A 390 109.28 -128.31 31.53
N VAL A 391 107.94 -128.19 31.59
CA VAL A 391 107.11 -128.91 32.54
C VAL A 391 105.79 -129.41 31.91
N TRP A 392 105.61 -130.71 31.73
CA TRP A 392 104.33 -131.28 31.29
C TRP A 392 103.16 -130.96 32.25
N ILE A 393 102.09 -130.41 31.67
CA ILE A 393 100.78 -130.22 32.31
C ILE A 393 99.70 -131.06 31.62
N GLY A 394 98.52 -131.16 32.22
CA GLY A 394 97.47 -132.10 31.84
C GLY A 394 96.64 -131.69 30.64
N LEU A 395 97.21 -131.03 29.64
CA LEU A 395 96.53 -130.56 28.44
C LEU A 395 97.13 -131.21 27.19
N THR A 396 96.27 -131.68 26.31
CA THR A 396 96.62 -132.41 25.06
C THR A 396 95.48 -132.29 24.06
N ASP A 397 95.77 -132.32 22.76
CA ASP A 397 94.78 -132.42 21.69
C ASP A 397 94.93 -133.69 20.83
N GLY A 398 95.91 -134.56 21.10
CA GLY A 398 96.23 -135.81 20.36
C GLY A 398 95.16 -136.90 20.29
N GLY A 399 93.90 -136.58 20.61
CA GLY A 399 92.72 -137.34 20.21
C GLY A 399 91.99 -136.75 18.99
N VAL A 400 92.03 -135.43 18.80
CA VAL A 400 91.53 -134.66 17.64
C VAL A 400 92.32 -133.34 17.56
N GLU A 401 93.20 -133.20 16.57
CA GLU A 401 94.03 -132.00 16.30
C GLU A 401 93.24 -130.68 16.50
N GLY A 402 93.82 -129.75 17.25
CA GLY A 402 93.24 -128.45 17.59
C GLY A 402 92.16 -128.48 18.67
N GLN A 403 91.69 -129.65 19.12
CA GLN A 403 90.70 -129.77 20.21
C GLN A 403 91.34 -130.10 21.55
N TRP A 404 92.11 -129.15 22.06
CA TRP A 404 92.74 -129.19 23.39
C TRP A 404 91.74 -129.55 24.51
N LYS A 405 92.04 -130.65 25.21
CA LYS A 405 91.27 -131.20 26.33
C LYS A 405 92.17 -131.47 27.51
N TRP A 406 91.65 -131.23 28.70
CA TRP A 406 92.32 -131.58 29.94
C TRP A 406 92.27 -133.10 30.16
N VAL A 407 93.17 -133.61 31.01
CA VAL A 407 93.24 -135.04 31.36
C VAL A 407 92.00 -135.59 32.09
N ASP A 408 91.10 -134.72 32.56
CA ASP A 408 89.76 -135.08 33.07
C ASP A 408 88.67 -135.17 31.97
N GLY A 409 89.02 -134.88 30.71
CA GLY A 409 88.13 -134.86 29.56
C GLY A 409 87.40 -133.53 29.33
N THR A 410 87.57 -132.52 30.20
CA THR A 410 86.94 -131.21 29.99
C THR A 410 87.64 -130.40 28.89
N PRO A 411 86.88 -129.64 28.07
CA PRO A 411 87.45 -128.81 27.01
C PRO A 411 88.24 -127.62 27.58
N LEU A 412 89.18 -127.12 26.80
CA LEU A 412 89.92 -125.92 27.15
C LEU A 412 89.03 -124.66 27.06
N THR A 413 88.89 -123.93 28.17
CA THR A 413 88.04 -122.71 28.27
C THR A 413 88.83 -121.43 28.55
N LEU A 414 90.06 -121.55 29.03
CA LEU A 414 91.01 -120.48 29.33
C LEU A 414 92.39 -120.90 28.83
N THR A 415 93.16 -119.96 28.29
CA THR A 415 94.47 -120.24 27.69
C THR A 415 95.54 -119.34 28.25
N PHE A 416 96.75 -119.87 28.42
CA PHE A 416 97.94 -119.12 28.81
C PHE A 416 99.12 -119.42 27.86
N TRP A 417 98.82 -119.52 26.56
CA TRP A 417 99.81 -119.80 25.52
C TRP A 417 100.87 -118.70 25.41
N GLY A 418 102.12 -119.12 25.24
CA GLY A 418 103.24 -118.23 24.96
C GLY A 418 103.06 -117.54 23.62
N LYS A 419 103.77 -116.42 23.43
CA LYS A 419 103.62 -115.57 22.23
C LYS A 419 103.95 -116.34 20.94
N GLY A 420 102.92 -116.77 20.23
CA GLY A 420 103.00 -117.50 18.97
C GLY A 420 102.45 -118.93 19.02
N GLN A 421 102.13 -119.44 20.22
CA GLN A 421 101.74 -120.84 20.45
C GLN A 421 100.20 -120.98 20.55
N PRO A 422 99.62 -122.18 20.30
CA PRO A 422 100.30 -123.37 19.80
C PRO A 422 100.69 -123.23 18.32
N ASN A 423 101.79 -123.85 17.89
CA ASN A 423 102.35 -123.65 16.54
C ASN A 423 102.66 -124.92 15.73
N SER A 424 102.54 -126.11 16.33
CA SER A 424 102.81 -127.43 15.74
C SER A 424 104.17 -127.48 15.02
N TYR A 425 105.23 -127.01 15.67
CA TYR A 425 106.55 -126.69 15.13
C TYR A 425 107.10 -127.73 14.15
N ASP A 426 107.57 -127.28 12.99
CA ASP A 426 108.05 -128.11 11.87
C ASP A 426 107.04 -129.18 11.38
N GLY A 427 105.75 -129.08 11.74
CA GLY A 427 104.72 -130.07 11.42
C GLY A 427 104.89 -131.40 12.16
N ARG A 428 105.41 -131.37 13.39
CA ARG A 428 105.88 -132.56 14.12
C ARG A 428 104.87 -133.22 15.08
N ASN A 429 103.58 -132.88 15.00
CA ASN A 429 102.54 -133.36 15.92
C ASN A 429 102.95 -133.14 17.39
N GLN A 430 102.80 -131.89 17.84
CA GLN A 430 103.18 -131.42 19.17
C GLN A 430 102.01 -131.55 20.17
N ASP A 431 101.36 -132.71 20.17
CA ASP A 431 100.03 -132.96 20.75
C ASP A 431 99.89 -132.81 22.29
N CYS A 432 100.93 -132.34 22.99
CA CYS A 432 101.01 -132.27 24.45
C CYS A 432 101.52 -130.90 24.92
N VAL A 433 100.95 -130.37 26.01
CA VAL A 433 101.32 -129.04 26.50
C VAL A 433 102.38 -129.09 27.58
N GLU A 434 103.51 -128.46 27.30
CA GLU A 434 104.47 -128.05 28.30
C GLU A 434 104.12 -126.65 28.86
N PHE A 435 104.49 -126.45 30.11
CA PHE A 435 104.50 -125.17 30.78
C PHE A 435 105.96 -124.72 30.88
N TRP A 436 106.29 -123.62 30.20
CA TRP A 436 107.55 -122.90 30.30
C TRP A 436 107.60 -122.15 31.64
N HIS A 437 107.90 -122.85 32.73
CA HIS A 437 108.13 -122.24 34.03
C HIS A 437 109.36 -121.32 33.97
N ARG A 438 109.22 -120.08 34.45
CA ARG A 438 110.29 -119.08 34.53
C ARG A 438 110.33 -118.50 35.94
N ALA A 439 111.42 -118.74 36.67
CA ALA A 439 111.52 -118.45 38.11
C ALA A 439 111.57 -116.94 38.45
N SER A 440 111.74 -116.08 37.45
CA SER A 440 111.77 -114.62 37.58
C SER A 440 110.85 -113.89 36.60
N GLY A 441 109.81 -114.57 36.08
CA GLY A 441 108.85 -113.98 35.14
C GLY A 441 107.51 -114.70 35.17
N SER A 442 106.60 -114.35 34.24
CA SER A 442 105.47 -115.22 33.92
C SER A 442 105.99 -116.49 33.26
N GLY A 443 105.40 -117.62 33.62
CA GLY A 443 105.49 -118.83 32.80
C GLY A 443 104.30 -118.91 31.85
N ASP A 444 104.54 -119.41 30.65
CA ASP A 444 103.56 -119.54 29.58
C ASP A 444 103.43 -121.01 29.13
N TRP A 445 102.44 -121.35 28.31
CA TRP A 445 102.28 -122.68 27.72
C TRP A 445 102.87 -122.77 26.32
N ASN A 446 103.39 -123.95 26.00
CA ASN A 446 103.81 -124.33 24.66
C ASN A 446 103.29 -125.73 24.31
N ASP A 447 103.00 -125.96 23.04
CA ASP A 447 102.80 -127.28 22.48
C ASP A 447 104.16 -127.92 22.16
N GLU A 448 104.38 -129.15 22.63
CA GLU A 448 105.61 -129.90 22.38
C GLU A 448 105.30 -131.39 22.15
N ASN A 449 106.15 -132.05 21.36
CA ASN A 449 106.01 -133.45 21.04
C ASN A 449 106.03 -134.30 22.32
N CYS A 450 104.95 -135.04 22.56
CA CYS A 450 104.70 -135.81 23.79
C CYS A 450 105.84 -136.76 24.22
N ASN A 451 106.78 -137.08 23.31
CA ASN A 451 107.91 -137.98 23.53
C ASN A 451 109.17 -137.27 24.05
N ILE A 452 109.19 -135.94 24.17
CA ILE A 452 110.29 -135.21 24.81
C ILE A 452 110.28 -135.46 26.33
N GLU A 453 111.45 -135.70 26.92
CA GLU A 453 111.54 -135.84 28.37
C GLU A 453 111.60 -134.48 29.08
N GLN A 454 110.62 -134.22 29.94
CA GLN A 454 110.49 -132.98 30.70
C GLN A 454 110.12 -133.22 32.17
N ASN A 455 110.21 -132.20 33.01
CA ASN A 455 109.60 -132.24 34.34
C ASN A 455 108.06 -132.29 34.17
N TRP A 456 107.30 -132.53 35.23
CA TRP A 456 105.82 -132.54 35.19
C TRP A 456 105.22 -132.09 36.53
N ILE A 457 103.91 -131.77 36.52
CA ILE A 457 103.14 -131.47 37.74
C ILE A 457 101.90 -132.38 37.78
N CYS A 458 101.58 -132.92 38.95
CA CYS A 458 100.38 -133.71 39.21
C CYS A 458 99.34 -132.93 40.05
N MET A 459 98.05 -133.29 39.97
CA MET A 459 96.93 -132.65 40.69
C MET A 459 95.87 -133.65 41.22
N MET A 460 95.34 -133.41 42.44
CA MET A 460 94.24 -134.15 43.10
C MET A 460 93.40 -133.27 44.07
#